data_AF-A0A6C1QJ53-F1
#
_entry.id   AF-A0A6C1QJ53-F1
#
_cell.length_a   1.000
_cell.length_b   1.000
_cell.length_c   1.000
_cell.angle_alpha   90.00
_cell.angle_beta   90.00
_cell.angle_gamma   90.00
#
_symmetry.space_group_name_H-M   'P 1'
#
loop_
_entity.id
_entity.type
_entity.pdbx_description
1 polymer ?
#
loop_
_entity_poly.entity_id
_entity_poly.type
_entity_poly.pdbx_seq_one_letter_code
_entity_poly.pdbx_strand_id
1 'polypeptide(L)'
;MKRDIDLVRKILLEIEKKEDPTGWLIPEIEGYSEDEIIYHIKVLAEADFLDAKNLGGKGGFEWAAINLTWEGHEFLDAARNDTIWKKAKDIITGKMGTASFDVLKRLLIKTAATQLGL
;
A
#
# COMPACT_ATOMS: atom_id res chain seq x y z
N MET A 1 -2.06 13.28 8.22
CA MET A 1 -2.83 13.23 6.96
C MET A 1 -3.80 12.05 7.00
N LYS A 2 -4.80 11.98 6.11
CA LYS A 2 -5.71 10.83 6.03
C LYS A 2 -5.05 9.72 5.20
N ARG A 3 -5.19 8.46 5.60
CA ARG A 3 -4.75 7.32 4.80
C ARG A 3 -5.60 7.19 3.54
N ASP A 4 -4.93 7.14 2.39
CA ASP A 4 -5.50 6.88 1.07
C ASP A 4 -5.09 5.47 0.61
N ILE A 5 -6.08 4.59 0.45
CA ILE A 5 -5.86 3.19 0.09
C ILE A 5 -5.42 3.01 -1.37
N ASP A 6 -5.79 3.93 -2.25
CA ASP A 6 -5.34 3.91 -3.64
C ASP A 6 -3.88 4.34 -3.73
N LEU A 7 -3.46 5.33 -2.91
CA LEU A 7 -2.05 5.68 -2.79
C LEU A 7 -1.23 4.53 -2.19
N VAL A 8 -1.72 3.87 -1.14
CA VAL A 8 -1.05 2.68 -0.57
C VAL A 8 -0.76 1.65 -1.65
N ARG A 9 -1.78 1.25 -2.43
CA ARG A 9 -1.61 0.27 -3.51
C ARG A 9 -0.57 0.73 -4.54
N LYS A 10 -0.62 2.00 -4.96
CA LYS A 10 0.34 2.56 -5.93
C LYS A 10 1.78 2.54 -5.38
N ILE A 11 1.99 2.95 -4.12
CA ILE A 11 3.32 2.91 -3.50
C ILE A 11 3.88 1.49 -3.52
N LEU A 12 3.11 0.50 -3.04
CA LEU A 12 3.58 -0.89 -3.00
C LEU A 12 3.95 -1.41 -4.40
N LEU A 13 3.15 -1.08 -5.43
CA LEU A 13 3.45 -1.40 -6.83
C LEU A 13 4.75 -0.74 -7.34
N GLU A 14 5.00 0.53 -6.99
CA GLU A 14 6.23 1.21 -7.41
C GLU A 14 7.46 0.66 -6.68
N ILE A 15 7.37 0.37 -5.38
CA ILE A 15 8.48 -0.22 -4.63
C ILE A 15 8.83 -1.62 -5.15
N GLU A 16 7.84 -2.43 -5.53
CA GLU A 16 8.09 -3.78 -6.06
C GLU A 16 8.89 -3.80 -7.37
N LYS A 17 8.78 -2.76 -8.20
CA LYS A 17 9.52 -2.68 -9.48
C LYS A 17 11.03 -2.54 -9.29
N LYS A 18 11.49 -2.24 -8.07
CA LYS A 18 12.89 -2.02 -7.77
C LYS A 18 13.68 -3.33 -7.84
N GLU A 19 14.71 -3.34 -8.69
CA GLU A 19 15.59 -4.51 -8.86
C GLU A 19 16.69 -4.59 -7.78
N ASP A 20 17.09 -3.46 -7.19
CA ASP A 20 18.11 -3.39 -6.15
C ASP A 20 17.48 -3.64 -4.77
N PRO A 21 17.86 -4.70 -4.02
CA PRO A 21 17.29 -4.99 -2.70
C PRO A 21 17.81 -4.08 -1.57
N THR A 22 18.75 -3.18 -1.82
CA THR A 22 19.45 -2.43 -0.75
C THR A 22 19.25 -0.92 -0.81
N GLY A 23 18.99 -0.37 -2.00
CA GLY A 23 18.69 1.05 -2.18
C GLY A 23 17.42 1.49 -1.47
N TRP A 24 17.25 2.79 -1.29
CA TRP A 24 16.00 3.39 -0.84
C TRP A 24 15.34 4.15 -2.00
N LEU A 25 14.03 4.31 -1.94
CA LEU A 25 13.22 4.96 -2.96
C LEU A 25 12.09 5.76 -2.33
N ILE A 26 11.90 6.99 -2.84
CA ILE A 26 10.67 7.75 -2.71
C ILE A 26 10.10 7.82 -4.14
N PRO A 27 9.01 7.10 -4.45
CA PRO A 27 8.49 7.08 -5.80
C PRO A 27 7.79 8.40 -6.13
N GLU A 28 7.82 8.81 -7.40
CA GLU A 28 6.94 9.85 -7.91
C GLU A 28 5.63 9.22 -8.37
N ILE A 29 4.50 9.66 -7.82
CA ILE A 29 3.18 9.11 -8.14
C ILE A 29 2.25 10.25 -8.56
N GLU A 30 1.81 10.22 -9.81
CA GLU A 30 0.91 11.24 -10.36
C GLU A 30 -0.36 11.42 -9.51
N GLY A 31 -0.67 12.68 -9.22
CA GLY A 31 -1.84 13.08 -8.44
C GLY A 31 -1.61 13.15 -6.92
N TYR A 32 -0.39 12.88 -6.45
CA TYR A 32 -0.04 12.98 -5.03
C TYR A 32 1.19 13.87 -4.83
N SER A 33 1.18 14.63 -3.75
CA SER A 33 2.35 15.40 -3.31
C SER A 33 3.41 14.50 -2.67
N GLU A 34 4.66 14.96 -2.69
CA GLU A 34 5.77 14.26 -2.02
C GLU A 34 5.49 14.06 -0.52
N ASP A 35 4.94 15.06 0.18
CA ASP A 35 4.53 14.96 1.58
C ASP A 35 3.49 13.85 1.82
N GLU A 36 2.53 13.68 0.90
CA GLU A 36 1.56 12.59 0.98
C GLU A 36 2.25 11.23 0.82
N ILE A 37 3.16 11.11 -0.14
CA ILE A 37 3.89 9.87 -0.41
C ILE A 37 4.76 9.50 0.79
N ILE A 38 5.57 10.43 1.30
CA ILE A 38 6.44 10.25 2.47
C ILE A 38 5.60 9.85 3.70
N TYR A 39 4.48 10.53 3.93
CA TYR A 39 3.58 10.17 5.02
C TYR A 39 3.05 8.74 4.89
N HIS A 40 2.70 8.32 3.67
CA HIS A 40 2.20 6.97 3.42
C HIS A 40 3.28 5.90 3.56
N ILE A 41 4.52 6.17 3.11
CA ILE A 41 5.67 5.28 3.34
C ILE A 41 5.86 5.07 4.84
N LYS A 42 5.87 6.15 5.63
CA LYS A 42 5.99 6.07 7.09
C LYS A 42 4.94 5.14 7.71
N VAL A 43 3.65 5.36 7.43
CA VAL A 43 2.58 4.58 8.06
C VAL A 43 2.52 3.14 7.55
N LEU A 44 2.98 2.88 6.33
CA LEU A 44 3.13 1.52 5.80
C LEU A 44 4.27 0.77 6.50
N ALA A 45 5.37 1.46 6.80
CA ALA A 45 6.46 0.89 7.59
C ALA A 45 6.04 0.63 9.04
N GLU A 46 5.28 1.55 9.66
CA GLU A 46 4.70 1.34 11.00
C GLU A 46 3.73 0.15 11.06
N ALA A 47 3.13 -0.20 9.92
CA ALA A 47 2.21 -1.33 9.77
C ALA A 47 2.87 -2.59 9.20
N ASP A 48 4.21 -2.63 9.11
CA ASP A 48 5.00 -3.77 8.63
C ASP A 48 4.70 -4.19 7.18
N PHE A 49 4.28 -3.27 6.31
CA PHE A 49 4.14 -3.53 4.85
C PHE A 49 5.41 -3.16 4.06
N LEU A 50 6.22 -2.26 4.60
CA LEU A 50 7.47 -1.80 4.00
C LEU A 50 8.59 -1.85 5.05
N ASP A 51 9.78 -2.27 4.62
CA ASP A 51 11.01 -1.83 5.27
C ASP A 51 11.33 -0.42 4.78
N ALA A 52 11.55 0.53 5.69
CA ALA A 52 11.76 1.94 5.35
C ALA A 52 12.73 2.62 6.33
N LYS A 53 13.41 3.66 5.83
CA LYS A 53 14.32 4.49 6.62
C LYS A 53 13.79 5.90 6.79
N ASN A 54 13.90 6.40 8.02
CA ASN A 54 13.78 7.82 8.29
C ASN A 54 15.10 8.52 7.94
N LEU A 55 15.07 9.37 6.90
CA LEU A 55 16.20 10.14 6.41
C LEU A 55 16.25 11.57 6.99
N GLY A 56 15.23 11.98 7.74
CA GLY A 56 15.05 13.37 8.19
C GLY A 56 15.95 13.79 9.34
N GLY A 57 16.78 12.89 9.88
CA GLY A 57 17.65 13.16 11.02
C GLY A 57 16.87 13.62 12.26
N LYS A 58 17.43 14.56 13.04
CA LYS A 58 16.74 15.11 14.21
C LYS A 58 15.67 16.12 13.80
N GLY A 59 14.43 15.67 13.78
CA GLY A 59 13.24 16.52 13.61
C GLY A 59 12.75 16.67 12.17
N GLY A 60 13.46 16.12 11.19
CA GLY A 60 12.96 16.03 9.81
C GLY A 60 11.96 14.89 9.64
N PHE A 61 11.01 15.10 8.75
CA PHE A 61 10.00 14.12 8.35
C PHE A 61 10.30 13.68 6.92
N GLU A 62 11.21 12.73 6.78
CA GLU A 62 11.65 12.22 5.48
C GLU A 62 11.74 10.71 5.58
N TRP A 63 10.95 9.99 4.79
CA TRP A 63 10.84 8.53 4.85
C TRP A 63 10.94 7.95 3.45
N ALA A 64 11.88 7.04 3.28
CA ALA A 64 12.09 6.33 2.03
C ALA A 64 11.93 4.83 2.23
N ALA A 65 11.25 4.18 1.29
CA ALA A 65 11.05 2.75 1.31
C ALA A 65 12.32 2.03 0.81
N ILE A 66 12.66 0.91 1.42
CA ILE A 66 13.72 0.01 0.95
C ILE A 66 13.07 -1.07 0.10
N ASN A 67 12.26 -1.94 0.71
CA ASN A 67 11.58 -3.05 0.04
C ASN A 67 10.21 -3.32 0.69
N LEU A 68 9.41 -4.15 0.03
CA LEU A 68 8.24 -4.77 0.65
C LEU A 68 8.67 -5.77 1.73
N THR A 69 7.90 -5.85 2.80
CA THR A 69 7.97 -7.00 3.72
C THR A 69 7.18 -8.18 3.14
N TRP A 70 7.21 -9.33 3.82
CA TRP A 70 6.35 -10.46 3.47
C TRP A 70 4.86 -10.09 3.49
N GLU A 71 4.42 -9.37 4.53
CA GLU A 71 3.04 -8.88 4.65
C GLU A 71 2.70 -7.84 3.56
N GLY A 72 3.69 -7.03 3.18
CA GLY A 72 3.69 -6.19 1.98
C GLY A 72 3.31 -6.95 0.71
N HIS A 73 4.02 -8.05 0.44
CA HIS A 73 3.77 -8.91 -0.72
C HIS A 73 2.39 -9.57 -0.67
N GLU A 74 2.01 -10.16 0.48
CA GLU A 74 0.71 -10.83 0.65
C GLU A 74 -0.48 -9.89 0.36
N PHE A 75 -0.41 -8.66 0.85
CA PHE A 75 -1.44 -7.67 0.54
C PHE A 75 -1.38 -7.24 -0.92
N LEU A 76 -0.19 -6.96 -1.45
CA LEU A 76 -0.03 -6.48 -2.82
C LEU A 76 -0.56 -7.50 -3.82
N ASP A 77 -0.30 -8.79 -3.64
CA ASP A 77 -0.78 -9.84 -4.52
C ASP A 77 -2.32 -9.94 -4.52
N ALA A 78 -2.95 -9.80 -3.34
CA ALA A 78 -4.41 -9.73 -3.25
C ALA A 78 -4.98 -8.44 -3.87
N ALA A 79 -4.23 -7.34 -3.83
CA ALA A 79 -4.64 -6.02 -4.33
C ALA A 79 -4.28 -5.77 -5.81
N ARG A 80 -3.41 -6.58 -6.42
CA ARG A 80 -2.80 -6.29 -7.73
C ARG A 80 -3.82 -6.28 -8.86
N ASN A 81 -4.78 -7.20 -8.83
CA ASN A 81 -5.77 -7.33 -9.90
C ASN A 81 -6.80 -6.20 -9.83
N ASP A 82 -6.88 -5.36 -10.86
CA ASP A 82 -7.80 -4.22 -10.90
C ASP A 82 -9.28 -4.60 -10.78
N THR A 83 -9.67 -5.76 -11.30
CA THR A 83 -11.04 -6.25 -11.19
C THR A 83 -11.38 -6.64 -9.76
N ILE A 84 -10.47 -7.34 -9.06
CA ILE A 84 -10.63 -7.68 -7.64
C ILE A 84 -10.61 -6.42 -6.78
N TRP A 85 -9.65 -5.53 -7.01
CA TRP A 85 -9.53 -4.24 -6.32
C TRP A 85 -10.82 -3.42 -6.42
N LYS A 86 -11.31 -3.22 -7.64
CA LYS A 86 -12.54 -2.47 -7.88
C LYS A 86 -13.74 -3.11 -7.18
N LYS A 87 -13.93 -4.42 -7.32
CA LYS A 87 -15.02 -5.14 -6.66
C LYS A 87 -14.98 -5.00 -5.13
N ALA A 88 -13.80 -5.13 -4.53
CA ALA A 88 -13.64 -4.96 -3.08
C ALA A 88 -13.97 -3.54 -2.63
N LYS A 89 -13.51 -2.51 -3.37
CA LYS A 89 -13.85 -1.12 -3.09
C LYS A 89 -15.35 -0.85 -3.24
N ASP A 90 -15.98 -1.34 -4.30
CA ASP A 90 -17.42 -1.17 -4.55
C ASP A 90 -18.27 -1.79 -3.42
N ILE A 91 -17.84 -2.94 -2.87
CA ILE A 91 -18.50 -3.56 -1.71
C ILE A 91 -18.40 -2.67 -0.46
N ILE A 92 -17.24 -2.07 -0.21
CA ILE A 92 -17.03 -1.19 0.95
C ILE A 92 -17.86 0.08 0.82
N THR A 93 -17.78 0.75 -0.33
CA THR A 93 -18.48 2.02 -0.55
C THR A 93 -19.99 1.84 -0.51
N GLY A 94 -20.51 0.76 -1.10
CA GLY A 94 -21.94 0.46 -1.12
C GLY A 94 -22.56 0.07 0.23
N LYS A 95 -21.75 -0.37 1.21
CA LYS A 95 -22.25 -0.85 2.51
C LYS A 95 -21.91 0.05 3.69
N MET A 96 -20.74 0.67 3.69
CA MET A 96 -20.14 1.27 4.89
C MET A 96 -19.53 2.66 4.64
N GLY A 97 -19.40 3.06 3.37
CA GLY A 97 -18.67 4.27 2.94
C GLY A 97 -17.15 4.11 3.07
N THR A 98 -16.64 3.77 4.25
CA THR A 98 -15.21 3.53 4.54
C THR A 98 -15.01 2.25 5.34
N ALA A 99 -13.82 1.65 5.25
CA ALA A 99 -13.45 0.45 5.98
C ALA A 99 -12.06 0.59 6.62
N SER A 100 -11.78 -0.23 7.63
CA SER A 100 -10.39 -0.46 8.05
C SER A 100 -9.62 -1.20 6.95
N PHE A 101 -8.29 -1.08 7.01
CA PHE A 101 -7.40 -1.76 6.07
C PHE A 101 -7.55 -3.29 6.14
N ASP A 102 -7.70 -3.85 7.34
CA ASP A 102 -7.92 -5.29 7.53
C ASP A 102 -9.20 -5.79 6.87
N VAL A 103 -10.27 -4.99 6.90
CA VAL A 103 -11.53 -5.34 6.22
C VAL A 103 -11.33 -5.35 4.72
N LEU A 104 -10.59 -4.37 4.18
CA LEU A 104 -10.21 -4.35 2.77
C LEU A 104 -9.37 -5.58 2.39
N LYS A 105 -8.32 -5.91 3.16
CA LYS A 105 -7.49 -7.11 2.93
C LYS A 105 -8.34 -8.38 2.89
N ARG A 106 -9.22 -8.59 3.88
CA ARG A 106 -10.14 -9.75 3.92
C ARG A 106 -11.05 -9.82 2.70
N LEU A 107 -11.57 -8.68 2.24
CA LEU A 107 -12.43 -8.63 1.05
C LEU A 107 -11.67 -8.95 -0.24
N LEU A 108 -10.43 -8.48 -0.38
CA LEU A 108 -9.58 -8.80 -1.52
C LEU A 108 -9.32 -10.31 -1.59
N ILE A 109 -8.87 -10.91 -0.48
CA ILE A 109 -8.61 -12.35 -0.39
C ILE A 109 -9.87 -13.16 -0.71
N LYS A 110 -11.02 -12.78 -0.12
CA LYS A 110 -12.29 -13.44 -0.38
C LYS A 110 -12.70 -13.34 -1.85
N THR A 111 -12.54 -12.17 -2.46
CA THR A 111 -12.91 -11.93 -3.86
C THR A 111 -12.01 -12.71 -4.81
N ALA A 112 -10.72 -12.83 -4.50
CA ALA A 112 -9.78 -13.67 -5.24
C ALA A 112 -10.16 -15.15 -5.15
N ALA A 113 -10.41 -15.66 -3.94
CA ALA A 113 -10.83 -17.05 -3.73
C ALA A 113 -12.09 -17.40 -4.53
N THR A 114 -13.11 -16.53 -4.50
CA THR A 114 -14.35 -16.74 -5.29
C THR A 114 -14.08 -16.77 -6.79
N GLN A 115 -13.13 -15.99 -7.32
CA GLN A 115 -12.78 -16.05 -8.75
C GLN A 115 -12.07 -17.36 -9.14
N LEU A 116 -11.37 -17.98 -8.20
CA LEU A 116 -10.74 -19.28 -8.38
C LEU A 116 -11.70 -20.46 -8.15
N GLY A 117 -12.95 -20.21 -7.73
CA GLY A 117 -13.91 -21.25 -7.39
C GLY A 117 -13.65 -21.95 -6.05
N LEU A 118 -12.90 -21.28 -5.15
CA LEU A 118 -12.63 -21.73 -3.77
C LEU A 118 -13.67 -21.19 -2.78
#